data_AF-A0A9D9MQZ2-F1
#
_entry.id   AF-A0A9D9MQZ2-F1
#
_cell.length_a   1.000
_cell.length_b   1.000
_cell.length_c   1.000
_cell.angle_alpha   90.00
_cell.angle_beta   90.00
_cell.angle_gamma   90.00
#
_symmetry.space_group_name_H-M   'P 1'
#
loop_
_entity.id
_entity.type
_entity.pdbx_description
1 polymer ?
#
loop_
_entity_poly.entity_id
_entity_poly.type
_entity_poly.pdbx_seq_one_letter_code
_entity_poly.pdbx_strand_id
1 'polypeptide(L)'
;MNAEAQADVVVAGGGLAGIVTALEALRAGQRVILVDRDTPERFGGLALWAFGGMALVGTPLQARMKIPDTPEIALRDWLRFGELDAGDTWPLQWARYYVEHSRSEVYDWLTAEGVKFMPAVNWVERGRHGDGNSLPRYHIVWGTSRELTRRMIAALRAADSGGRLTVLHGHRVSALDHAGGQLAGVIAIDERSGAELRLRAPVVVLAMGGINGSHDEARANWPKDRALPASMLNGAHPFADGRLHHWAAEHMGAQITHAGEMWNYAAGFPHPFPHFEGHGLSTIPCKSALWLDHSGRRIGPEPLVTGFDTHWLCQRVAEQARPWTWHLLNWRIAAKEFAISGAEHNQRIRDMQFPQFLKETLLGNHRLVRQMQHESRHFLVDDTLAGLAAKMNALTGSRDVEPAVLQATADAFDANFAHGNRLHNDDQIRRILHARQWGPDRLRTCKPAPLQKPGAGPFIAIQMQLITRKSLGGLRTDLQSRVLDAAGEPIAGLYCVGEAAGFGGGGASGKRSLEGSFLPGCILTARAAARSITAGR
;
A
#
# COMPACT_ATOMS: atom_id res chain seq x y z
N MET A 1 14.47 30.54 26.77
CA MET A 1 14.65 31.20 25.45
C MET A 1 14.15 30.22 24.42
N ASN A 2 12.93 30.40 23.90
CA ASN A 2 12.39 29.52 22.86
C ASN A 2 13.18 29.80 21.57
N ALA A 3 13.93 28.82 21.08
CA ALA A 3 14.67 28.95 19.85
C ALA A 3 13.67 29.05 18.68
N GLU A 4 13.52 30.22 18.08
CA GLU A 4 12.75 30.34 16.83
C GLU A 4 13.64 29.97 15.65
N ALA A 5 13.17 29.07 14.78
CA ALA A 5 13.85 28.73 13.53
C ALA A 5 13.00 29.17 12.34
N GLN A 6 13.63 29.74 11.30
CA GLN A 6 12.95 30.35 10.16
C GLN A 6 13.36 29.69 8.83
N ALA A 7 12.38 29.44 7.97
CA ALA A 7 12.55 28.89 6.63
C ALA A 7 11.56 29.51 5.64
N ASP A 8 11.79 29.27 4.34
CA ASP A 8 10.82 29.60 3.30
C ASP A 8 9.66 28.60 3.32
N VAL A 9 9.97 27.32 3.58
CA VAL A 9 9.01 26.21 3.58
C VAL A 9 9.23 25.32 4.81
N VAL A 10 8.16 24.99 5.52
CA VAL A 10 8.14 23.91 6.51
C VAL A 10 7.39 22.71 5.94
N VAL A 11 8.00 21.52 6.02
CA VAL A 11 7.37 20.25 5.61
C VAL A 11 7.11 19.40 6.86
N ALA A 12 5.83 19.12 7.13
CA ALA A 12 5.38 18.30 8.25
C ALA A 12 5.26 16.83 7.82
N GLY A 13 6.31 16.05 8.04
CA GLY A 13 6.40 14.62 7.74
C GLY A 13 7.52 14.27 6.77
N GLY A 14 8.41 13.37 7.19
CA GLY A 14 9.55 12.84 6.44
C GLY A 14 9.29 11.54 5.70
N GLY A 15 8.05 11.33 5.25
CA GLY A 15 7.73 10.27 4.30
C GLY A 15 8.20 10.61 2.88
N LEU A 16 7.99 9.69 1.93
CA LEU A 16 8.38 9.91 0.52
C LEU A 16 7.86 11.25 -0.04
N ALA A 17 6.59 11.59 0.18
CA ALA A 17 6.02 12.84 -0.34
C ALA A 17 6.73 14.07 0.24
N GLY A 18 6.96 14.12 1.56
CA GLY A 18 7.64 15.24 2.20
C GLY A 18 9.11 15.36 1.79
N ILE A 19 9.82 14.24 1.66
CA ILE A 19 11.20 14.22 1.16
C ILE A 19 11.28 14.76 -0.26
N VAL A 20 10.37 14.35 -1.15
CA VAL A 20 10.34 14.83 -2.54
C VAL A 20 9.98 16.31 -2.60
N THR A 21 9.01 16.79 -1.82
CA THR A 21 8.70 18.22 -1.76
C THR A 21 9.89 19.04 -1.28
N ALA A 22 10.57 18.61 -0.21
CA ALA A 22 11.76 19.28 0.31
C ALA A 22 12.91 19.27 -0.70
N LEU A 23 13.14 18.16 -1.40
CA LEU A 23 14.16 18.03 -2.44
C LEU A 23 13.93 19.04 -3.57
N GLU A 24 12.71 19.08 -4.12
CA GLU A 24 12.38 19.97 -5.23
C GLU A 24 12.41 21.46 -4.79
N ALA A 25 11.96 21.77 -3.57
CA ALA A 25 12.08 23.12 -3.00
C ALA A 25 13.56 23.55 -2.83
N LEU A 26 14.43 22.68 -2.32
CA LEU A 26 15.87 22.96 -2.19
C LEU A 26 16.53 23.18 -3.56
N ARG A 27 16.17 22.37 -4.56
CA ARG A 27 16.65 22.51 -5.95
C ARG A 27 16.23 23.84 -6.57
N ALA A 28 15.10 24.39 -6.14
CA ALA A 28 14.63 25.73 -6.50
C ALA A 28 15.20 26.85 -5.58
N GLY A 29 16.20 26.54 -4.74
CA GLY A 29 16.90 27.52 -3.91
C GLY A 29 16.20 27.91 -2.61
N GLN A 30 15.11 27.24 -2.21
CA GLN A 30 14.39 27.52 -0.96
C GLN A 30 15.18 27.04 0.26
N ARG A 31 14.99 27.70 1.40
CA ARG A 31 15.33 27.18 2.73
C ARG A 31 14.18 26.34 3.28
N VAL A 32 14.48 25.12 3.71
CA VAL A 32 13.48 24.13 4.11
C VAL A 32 13.76 23.62 5.52
N ILE A 33 12.74 23.62 6.38
CA ILE A 33 12.73 22.83 7.61
C ILE A 33 11.80 21.63 7.39
N LEU A 34 12.33 20.42 7.49
CA LEU A 34 11.54 19.19 7.45
C LEU A 34 11.44 18.63 8.87
N VAL A 35 10.22 18.41 9.34
CA VAL A 35 9.93 17.88 10.67
C VAL A 35 9.43 16.45 10.54
N ASP A 36 10.08 15.51 11.24
CA ASP A 36 9.67 14.11 11.28
C ASP A 36 9.60 13.61 12.72
N ARG A 37 8.50 12.94 13.05
CA ARG A 37 8.24 12.43 14.40
C ARG A 37 9.09 11.21 14.75
N ASP A 38 9.56 10.47 13.75
CA ASP A 38 10.28 9.22 13.94
C ASP A 38 11.79 9.47 14.10
N THR A 39 12.52 8.40 14.40
CA THR A 39 13.98 8.45 14.58
C THR A 39 14.70 8.62 13.25
N PRO A 40 15.98 9.08 13.25
CA PRO A 40 16.77 9.20 12.03
C PRO A 40 16.85 7.91 11.20
N GLU A 41 16.88 6.74 11.83
CA GLU A 41 16.95 5.43 11.18
C GLU A 41 15.66 5.05 10.45
N ARG A 42 14.53 5.60 10.89
CA ARG A 42 13.19 5.35 10.34
C ARG A 42 12.72 6.46 9.38
N PHE A 43 13.58 7.45 9.14
CA PHE A 43 13.33 8.51 8.17
C PHE A 43 13.00 7.94 6.78
N GLY A 44 11.95 8.50 6.15
CA GLY A 44 11.31 7.92 4.96
C GLY A 44 9.95 7.27 5.24
N GLY A 45 9.61 7.09 6.52
CA GLY A 45 8.34 6.56 6.99
C GLY A 45 8.00 5.22 6.35
N LEU A 46 6.72 4.99 6.10
CA LEU A 46 6.22 3.73 5.57
C LEU A 46 6.77 3.36 4.18
N ALA A 47 7.22 4.34 3.39
CA ALA A 47 7.80 4.09 2.08
C ALA A 47 9.13 3.31 2.19
N LEU A 48 9.88 3.45 3.29
CA LEU A 48 11.11 2.68 3.52
C LEU A 48 10.85 1.15 3.57
N TRP A 49 9.64 0.77 3.99
CA TRP A 49 9.23 -0.62 4.21
C TRP A 49 8.37 -1.18 3.07
N ALA A 50 7.99 -0.37 2.08
CA ALA A 50 7.10 -0.80 1.01
C ALA A 50 7.82 -1.66 -0.05
N PHE A 51 7.06 -2.53 -0.71
CA PHE A 51 7.60 -3.42 -1.76
C PHE A 51 8.14 -2.65 -2.98
N GLY A 52 7.58 -1.48 -3.29
CA GLY A 52 8.01 -0.64 -4.42
C GLY A 52 7.23 -0.87 -5.72
N GLY A 53 6.00 -1.35 -5.62
CA GLY A 53 5.10 -1.46 -6.76
C GLY A 53 4.45 -0.14 -7.15
N MET A 54 4.33 0.12 -8.46
CA MET A 54 3.82 1.38 -9.02
C MET A 54 2.94 1.14 -10.24
N ALA A 55 1.73 1.67 -10.24
CA ALA A 55 0.85 1.71 -11.41
C ALA A 55 1.27 2.88 -12.32
N LEU A 56 1.96 2.62 -13.43
CA LEU A 56 2.48 3.67 -14.32
C LEU A 56 1.97 3.45 -15.73
N VAL A 57 1.65 4.53 -16.43
CA VAL A 57 0.93 4.50 -17.71
C VAL A 57 1.84 4.91 -18.87
N GLY A 58 1.75 4.22 -20.00
CA GLY A 58 2.46 4.58 -21.24
C GLY A 58 3.99 4.55 -21.17
N THR A 59 4.59 3.74 -20.29
CA THR A 59 6.04 3.76 -20.05
C THR A 59 6.87 3.13 -21.19
N PRO A 60 8.16 3.48 -21.33
CA PRO A 60 9.08 2.78 -22.23
C PRO A 60 9.16 1.26 -21.97
N LEU A 61 8.98 0.82 -20.71
CA LEU A 61 8.95 -0.60 -20.37
C LEU A 61 7.69 -1.29 -20.90
N GLN A 62 6.52 -0.65 -20.79
CA GLN A 62 5.29 -1.15 -21.40
C GLN A 62 5.41 -1.29 -22.92
N ALA A 63 6.00 -0.27 -23.58
CA ALA A 63 6.26 -0.31 -25.03
C ALA A 63 7.17 -1.48 -25.43
N ARG A 64 8.28 -1.71 -24.71
CA ARG A 64 9.18 -2.87 -24.94
C ARG A 64 8.47 -4.21 -24.77
N MET A 65 7.50 -4.27 -23.86
CA MET A 65 6.66 -5.46 -23.63
C MET A 65 5.44 -5.54 -24.55
N LYS A 66 5.30 -4.61 -25.52
CA LYS A 66 4.18 -4.53 -26.47
C LYS A 66 2.82 -4.37 -25.78
N ILE A 67 2.77 -3.64 -24.67
CA ILE A 67 1.54 -3.29 -23.97
C ILE A 67 1.05 -1.94 -24.51
N PRO A 68 -0.13 -1.86 -25.17
CA PRO A 68 -0.64 -0.62 -25.75
C PRO A 68 -1.42 0.21 -24.71
N ASP A 69 -0.80 0.52 -23.56
CA ASP A 69 -1.46 1.29 -22.50
C ASP A 69 -1.39 2.79 -22.80
N THR A 70 -2.51 3.49 -22.64
CA THR A 70 -2.63 4.94 -22.86
C THR A 70 -3.34 5.60 -21.68
N PRO A 71 -3.17 6.92 -21.46
CA PRO A 71 -3.91 7.66 -20.44
C PRO A 71 -5.43 7.46 -20.53
N GLU A 72 -5.99 7.39 -21.73
CA GLU A 72 -7.43 7.22 -21.94
C GLU A 72 -7.92 5.84 -21.48
N ILE A 73 -7.16 4.78 -21.81
CA ILE A 73 -7.46 3.41 -21.36
C ILE A 73 -7.33 3.32 -19.84
N ALA A 74 -6.24 3.86 -19.29
CA ALA A 74 -5.99 3.86 -17.86
C ALA A 74 -7.05 4.65 -17.09
N LEU A 75 -7.48 5.83 -17.58
CA LEU A 75 -8.52 6.63 -16.95
C LEU A 75 -9.86 5.90 -16.95
N ARG A 76 -10.24 5.30 -18.08
CA ARG A 76 -11.48 4.51 -18.15
C ARG A 76 -11.48 3.36 -17.13
N ASP A 77 -10.37 2.63 -17.03
CA ASP A 77 -10.23 1.55 -16.06
C ASP A 77 -10.28 2.10 -14.61
N TRP A 78 -9.63 3.24 -14.36
CA TRP A 78 -9.58 3.90 -13.06
C TRP A 78 -10.96 4.37 -12.59
N LEU A 79 -11.70 5.09 -13.44
CA LEU A 79 -13.04 5.59 -13.12
C LEU A 79 -14.02 4.44 -12.88
N ARG A 80 -13.98 3.42 -13.74
CA ARG A 80 -14.87 2.26 -13.63
C ARG A 80 -14.56 1.43 -12.38
N PHE A 81 -13.29 1.11 -12.13
CA PHE A 81 -12.91 0.26 -11.01
C PHE A 81 -13.03 1.00 -9.68
N GLY A 82 -12.55 2.24 -9.64
CA GLY A 82 -12.58 3.07 -8.43
C GLY A 82 -13.96 3.58 -8.06
N GLU A 83 -14.95 3.47 -8.95
CA GLU A 83 -16.29 4.02 -8.76
C GLU A 83 -16.25 5.49 -8.32
N LEU A 84 -15.41 6.30 -8.97
CA LEU A 84 -15.36 7.74 -8.69
C LEU A 84 -16.69 8.38 -9.06
N ASP A 85 -17.23 9.21 -8.16
CA ASP A 85 -18.45 9.94 -8.41
C ASP A 85 -18.21 11.03 -9.47
N ALA A 86 -19.19 11.27 -10.34
CA ALA A 86 -19.10 12.33 -11.35
C ALA A 86 -19.05 13.74 -10.72
N GLY A 87 -19.55 13.89 -9.50
CA GLY A 87 -19.49 15.11 -8.69
C GLY A 87 -18.16 15.32 -7.97
N ASP A 88 -17.25 14.35 -7.97
CA ASP A 88 -15.94 14.44 -7.32
C ASP A 88 -14.93 15.22 -8.18
N THR A 89 -15.19 16.51 -8.37
CA THR A 89 -14.41 17.39 -9.26
C THR A 89 -12.90 17.27 -9.08
N TRP A 90 -12.40 17.40 -7.84
CA TRP A 90 -10.95 17.35 -7.57
C TRP A 90 -10.36 15.93 -7.64
N PRO A 91 -10.96 14.89 -7.05
CA PRO A 91 -10.54 13.51 -7.30
C PRO A 91 -10.46 13.14 -8.78
N LEU A 92 -11.45 13.51 -9.59
CA LEU A 92 -11.47 13.25 -11.03
C LEU A 92 -10.33 13.96 -11.76
N GLN A 93 -10.07 15.23 -11.43
CA GLN A 93 -8.95 15.98 -11.99
C GLN A 93 -7.61 15.33 -11.62
N TRP A 94 -7.43 14.91 -10.38
CA TRP A 94 -6.21 14.22 -9.95
C TRP A 94 -6.04 12.84 -10.57
N ALA A 95 -7.12 12.07 -10.76
CA ALA A 95 -7.08 10.79 -11.47
C ALA A 95 -6.66 10.98 -12.94
N ARG A 96 -7.22 12.00 -13.61
CA ARG A 96 -6.82 12.39 -14.98
C ARG A 96 -5.35 12.81 -15.03
N TYR A 97 -4.96 13.72 -14.14
CA TYR A 97 -3.58 14.19 -14.05
C TYR A 97 -2.60 13.04 -13.84
N TYR A 98 -2.94 12.09 -12.95
CA TYR A 98 -2.14 10.91 -12.69
C TYR A 98 -1.87 10.10 -13.96
N VAL A 99 -2.91 9.73 -14.71
CA VAL A 99 -2.73 8.84 -15.87
C VAL A 99 -1.98 9.53 -17.01
N GLU A 100 -2.12 10.85 -17.13
CA GLU A 100 -1.45 11.68 -18.15
C GLU A 100 0.04 11.90 -17.80
N HIS A 101 0.38 12.03 -16.51
CA HIS A 101 1.70 12.50 -16.08
C HIS A 101 2.56 11.43 -15.37
N SER A 102 1.99 10.27 -14.99
CA SER A 102 2.75 9.22 -14.28
C SER A 102 3.99 8.72 -15.04
N ARG A 103 3.99 8.80 -16.38
CA ARG A 103 5.18 8.52 -17.18
C ARG A 103 6.28 9.56 -16.94
N SER A 104 6.04 10.81 -17.33
CA SER A 104 7.05 11.86 -17.35
C SER A 104 7.45 12.30 -15.94
N GLU A 105 6.48 12.42 -15.04
CA GLU A 105 6.71 12.99 -13.71
C GLU A 105 7.11 11.98 -12.65
N VAL A 106 6.90 10.68 -12.91
CA VAL A 106 7.30 9.61 -12.00
C VAL A 106 8.30 8.66 -12.65
N TYR A 107 7.93 7.94 -13.72
CA TYR A 107 8.83 6.93 -14.31
C TYR A 107 10.15 7.54 -14.81
N ASP A 108 10.06 8.57 -15.67
CA ASP A 108 11.23 9.19 -16.30
C ASP A 108 12.05 9.96 -15.25
N TRP A 109 11.39 10.68 -14.35
CA TRP A 109 12.04 11.39 -13.24
C TRP A 109 12.80 10.44 -12.31
N LEU A 110 12.17 9.36 -11.84
CA LEU A 110 12.84 8.37 -11.00
C LEU A 110 14.02 7.70 -11.73
N THR A 111 13.87 7.44 -13.03
CA THR A 111 14.96 6.90 -13.84
C THR A 111 16.14 7.88 -13.91
N ALA A 112 15.88 9.19 -14.03
CA ALA A 112 16.89 10.24 -14.00
C ALA A 112 17.57 10.36 -12.62
N GLU A 113 16.84 10.10 -11.53
CA GLU A 113 17.40 9.98 -10.16
C GLU A 113 18.16 8.66 -9.92
N GLY A 114 18.31 7.81 -10.95
CA GLY A 114 19.05 6.56 -10.91
C GLY A 114 18.27 5.37 -10.34
N VAL A 115 16.96 5.50 -10.13
CA VAL A 115 16.09 4.39 -9.73
C VAL A 115 15.87 3.47 -10.94
N LYS A 116 15.91 2.15 -10.70
CA LYS A 116 15.71 1.14 -11.74
C LYS A 116 14.42 0.38 -11.47
N PHE A 117 13.78 -0.08 -12.54
CA PHE A 117 12.62 -0.96 -12.47
C PHE A 117 12.99 -2.38 -12.93
N MET A 118 12.33 -3.37 -12.36
CA MET A 118 12.39 -4.74 -12.87
C MET A 118 11.92 -4.78 -14.33
N PRO A 119 12.50 -5.65 -15.19
CA PRO A 119 12.11 -5.76 -16.60
C PRO A 119 10.81 -6.57 -16.78
N ALA A 120 9.79 -6.25 -15.99
CA ALA A 120 8.48 -6.90 -16.01
C ALA A 120 7.41 -5.91 -15.56
N VAL A 121 6.28 -5.90 -16.27
CA VAL A 121 5.06 -5.18 -15.89
C VAL A 121 4.02 -6.23 -15.50
N ASN A 122 3.51 -6.16 -14.27
CA ASN A 122 2.55 -7.12 -13.72
C ASN A 122 1.11 -6.66 -13.96
N TRP A 123 0.18 -7.61 -13.89
CA TRP A 123 -1.24 -7.36 -14.14
C TRP A 123 -2.08 -7.71 -12.92
N VAL A 124 -2.12 -6.75 -11.99
CA VAL A 124 -2.87 -6.80 -10.73
C VAL A 124 -4.26 -6.17 -10.90
N GLU A 125 -5.16 -6.37 -9.94
CA GLU A 125 -6.52 -5.79 -9.91
C GLU A 125 -7.25 -5.88 -11.25
N ARG A 126 -7.41 -7.10 -11.80
CA ARG A 126 -8.07 -7.36 -13.10
C ARG A 126 -9.59 -7.14 -13.08
N GLY A 127 -10.18 -6.89 -11.91
CA GLY A 127 -11.62 -6.87 -11.67
C GLY A 127 -12.22 -8.26 -11.55
N ARG A 128 -13.39 -8.38 -10.92
CA ARG A 128 -14.10 -9.67 -10.80
C ARG A 128 -14.67 -10.12 -12.14
N HIS A 129 -15.07 -9.16 -12.96
CA HIS A 129 -15.77 -9.40 -14.23
C HIS A 129 -15.09 -8.70 -15.41
N GLY A 130 -13.78 -8.44 -15.30
CA GLY A 130 -13.01 -7.69 -16.31
C GLY A 130 -13.16 -6.17 -16.19
N ASP A 131 -13.64 -5.72 -15.04
CA ASP A 131 -13.94 -4.34 -14.67
C ASP A 131 -12.76 -3.57 -14.05
N GLY A 132 -11.63 -4.24 -13.79
CA GLY A 132 -10.41 -3.63 -13.27
C GLY A 132 -9.44 -3.17 -14.36
N ASN A 133 -8.13 -3.35 -14.13
CA ASN A 133 -7.08 -3.07 -15.11
C ASN A 133 -7.32 -3.91 -16.38
N SER A 134 -7.55 -3.26 -17.51
CA SER A 134 -7.66 -3.91 -18.83
C SER A 134 -6.30 -4.29 -19.41
N LEU A 135 -5.22 -3.65 -18.96
CA LEU A 135 -3.84 -3.90 -19.38
C LEU A 135 -2.87 -3.95 -18.19
N PRO A 136 -1.73 -4.64 -18.30
CA PRO A 136 -0.68 -4.64 -17.27
C PRO A 136 -0.04 -3.25 -17.12
N ARG A 137 0.01 -2.74 -15.88
CA ARG A 137 0.62 -1.43 -15.56
C ARG A 137 1.39 -1.38 -14.24
N TYR A 138 1.57 -2.51 -13.57
CA TYR A 138 2.24 -2.57 -12.26
C TYR A 138 3.74 -2.85 -12.37
N HIS A 139 4.53 -1.78 -12.24
CA HIS A 139 5.99 -1.77 -12.28
C HIS A 139 6.55 -2.02 -10.88
N ILE A 140 7.72 -2.64 -10.76
CA ILE A 140 8.37 -2.88 -9.46
C ILE A 140 9.75 -2.24 -9.46
N VAL A 141 10.06 -1.43 -8.45
CA VAL A 141 11.40 -0.87 -8.24
C VAL A 141 12.38 -1.98 -7.90
N TRP A 142 13.49 -2.05 -8.64
CA TRP A 142 14.62 -2.92 -8.31
C TRP A 142 15.38 -2.31 -7.13
N GLY A 143 15.44 -3.02 -6.00
CA GLY A 143 15.81 -2.46 -4.70
C GLY A 143 14.63 -2.16 -3.77
N THR A 144 13.39 -2.45 -4.21
CA THR A 144 12.13 -2.12 -3.49
C THR A 144 11.94 -0.62 -3.24
N SER A 145 10.89 -0.23 -2.52
CA SER A 145 10.73 1.16 -2.09
C SER A 145 11.81 1.59 -1.10
N ARG A 146 12.56 0.66 -0.49
CA ARG A 146 13.72 0.97 0.35
C ARG A 146 14.80 1.71 -0.43
N GLU A 147 15.20 1.20 -1.60
CA GLU A 147 16.21 1.87 -2.43
C GLU A 147 15.70 3.21 -2.95
N LEU A 148 14.44 3.27 -3.40
CA LEU A 148 13.80 4.53 -3.78
C LEU A 148 13.93 5.58 -2.67
N THR A 149 13.47 5.26 -1.46
CA THR A 149 13.51 6.19 -0.33
C THR A 149 14.94 6.61 0.00
N ARG A 150 15.90 5.68 0.04
CA ARG A 150 17.31 6.00 0.30
C ARG A 150 17.91 6.91 -0.78
N ARG A 151 17.55 6.70 -2.04
CA ARG A 151 17.96 7.58 -3.16
C ARG A 151 17.40 8.98 -3.00
N MET A 152 16.12 9.11 -2.65
CA MET A 152 15.50 10.42 -2.43
C MET A 152 16.11 11.14 -1.22
N ILE A 153 16.43 10.41 -0.13
CA ILE A 153 17.14 10.98 1.03
C ILE A 153 18.55 11.45 0.62
N ALA A 154 19.29 10.64 -0.15
CA ALA A 154 20.61 11.02 -0.63
C ALA A 154 20.55 12.25 -1.56
N ALA A 155 19.59 12.31 -2.47
CA ALA A 155 19.34 13.46 -3.33
C ALA A 155 18.96 14.70 -2.52
N LEU A 156 18.10 14.57 -1.50
CA LEU A 156 17.72 15.64 -0.58
C LEU A 156 18.95 16.24 0.11
N ARG A 157 19.84 15.39 0.64
CA ARG A 157 21.08 15.84 1.29
C ARG A 157 22.06 16.46 0.29
N ALA A 158 22.16 15.93 -0.93
CA ALA A 158 23.02 16.49 -1.96
C ALA A 158 22.52 17.85 -2.48
N ALA A 159 21.21 18.10 -2.46
CA ALA A 159 20.60 19.36 -2.87
C ALA A 159 20.79 20.49 -1.82
N ASP A 160 21.21 20.15 -0.60
CA ASP A 160 21.50 21.12 0.46
C ASP A 160 22.83 21.87 0.22
N SER A 161 22.88 22.68 -0.83
CA SER A 161 24.02 23.54 -1.10
C SER A 161 23.98 24.76 -0.18
N GLY A 162 24.79 24.77 0.89
CA GLY A 162 24.94 25.94 1.76
C GLY A 162 24.03 25.96 3.00
N GLY A 163 23.62 24.81 3.52
CA GLY A 163 22.92 24.70 4.82
C GLY A 163 21.51 25.28 4.81
N ARG A 164 20.80 25.12 3.69
CA ARG A 164 19.39 25.50 3.51
C ARG A 164 18.42 24.44 4.03
N LEU A 165 18.88 23.22 4.33
CA LEU A 165 18.06 22.15 4.87
C LEU A 165 18.31 21.94 6.38
N THR A 166 17.23 22.05 7.15
CA THR A 166 17.19 21.54 8.53
C THR A 166 16.23 20.36 8.58
N VAL A 167 16.67 19.23 9.17
CA VAL A 167 15.80 18.07 9.42
C VAL A 167 15.70 17.85 10.92
N LEU A 168 14.49 17.94 11.46
CA LEU A 168 14.18 17.74 12.87
C LEU A 168 13.56 16.35 13.06
N HIS A 169 14.36 15.40 13.53
CA HIS A 169 13.90 14.04 13.89
C HIS A 169 13.37 14.01 15.32
N GLY A 170 12.47 13.07 15.63
CA GLY A 170 11.86 12.95 16.96
C GLY A 170 10.98 14.15 17.34
N HIS A 171 10.47 14.89 16.34
CA HIS A 171 9.62 16.07 16.57
C HIS A 171 8.26 15.87 15.91
N ARG A 172 7.17 15.98 16.68
CA ARG A 172 5.80 15.94 16.17
C ARG A 172 5.30 17.35 15.93
N VAL A 173 4.84 17.65 14.71
CA VAL A 173 4.03 18.85 14.47
C VAL A 173 2.68 18.68 15.15
N SER A 174 2.35 19.58 16.09
CA SER A 174 1.12 19.51 16.90
C SER A 174 0.05 20.50 16.46
N ALA A 175 0.43 21.62 15.84
CA ALA A 175 -0.47 22.67 15.38
C ALA A 175 0.14 23.45 14.23
N LEU A 176 -0.71 24.09 13.41
CA LEU A 176 -0.26 25.16 12.51
C LEU A 176 -0.25 26.48 13.29
N ASP A 177 0.80 27.27 13.09
CA ASP A 177 0.95 28.56 13.77
C ASP A 177 0.32 29.66 12.91
N HIS A 178 -0.35 30.62 13.56
CA HIS A 178 -1.06 31.71 12.91
C HIS A 178 -0.74 33.06 13.53
N ALA A 179 -0.53 34.05 12.68
CA ALA A 179 -0.35 35.45 13.08
C ALA A 179 -1.31 36.32 12.26
N GLY A 180 -2.20 37.07 12.94
CA GLY A 180 -3.17 37.94 12.26
C GLY A 180 -4.14 37.19 11.34
N GLY A 181 -4.49 35.93 11.65
CA GLY A 181 -5.35 35.08 10.83
C GLY A 181 -4.67 34.46 9.61
N GLN A 182 -3.37 34.70 9.42
CA GLN A 182 -2.58 34.10 8.34
C GLN A 182 -1.67 33.00 8.87
N LEU A 183 -1.42 31.98 8.05
CA LEU A 183 -0.44 30.93 8.33
C LEU A 183 0.96 31.54 8.52
N ALA A 184 1.60 31.21 9.63
CA ALA A 184 2.90 31.75 10.02
C ALA A 184 3.96 30.65 10.25
N GLY A 185 3.57 29.38 10.18
CA GLY A 185 4.45 28.23 10.34
C GLY A 185 3.78 27.10 11.10
N VAL A 186 4.54 26.41 11.96
CA VAL A 186 4.03 25.30 12.78
C VAL A 186 4.59 25.32 14.21
N ILE A 187 3.87 24.66 15.11
CA ILE A 187 4.38 24.28 16.43
C ILE A 187 4.77 22.80 16.37
N ALA A 188 6.02 22.51 16.73
CA ALA A 188 6.55 21.16 16.86
C ALA A 188 6.87 20.83 18.32
N ILE A 189 6.70 19.57 18.72
CA ILE A 189 6.99 19.08 20.07
C ILE A 189 8.10 18.03 19.95
N ASP A 190 9.19 18.19 20.68
CA ASP A 190 10.22 17.15 20.86
C ASP A 190 9.60 15.98 21.65
N GLU A 191 9.52 14.79 21.05
CA GLU A 191 8.90 13.60 21.65
C GLU A 191 9.63 13.14 22.92
N ARG A 192 10.90 13.52 23.11
CA ARG A 192 11.69 13.13 24.29
C ARG A 192 11.54 14.11 25.45
N SER A 193 11.61 15.41 25.17
CA SER A 193 11.61 16.43 26.23
C SER A 193 10.23 17.04 26.48
N GLY A 194 9.29 16.90 25.54
CA GLY A 194 8.02 17.62 25.54
C GLY A 194 8.16 19.12 25.24
N ALA A 195 9.37 19.60 24.92
CA ALA A 195 9.61 21.00 24.63
C ALA A 195 8.95 21.41 23.31
N GLU A 196 8.29 22.57 23.34
CA GLU A 196 7.73 23.18 22.14
C GLU A 196 8.78 23.98 21.38
N LEU A 197 8.75 23.84 20.06
CA LEU A 197 9.57 24.54 19.10
C LEU A 197 8.67 25.21 18.07
N ARG A 198 8.72 26.54 18.00
CA ARG A 198 8.01 27.32 16.99
C ARG A 198 8.88 27.49 15.75
N LEU A 199 8.36 27.02 14.61
CA LEU A 199 9.04 27.06 13.33
C LEU A 199 8.29 28.04 12.42
N ARG A 200 8.94 29.14 12.03
CA ARG A 200 8.33 30.18 11.19
C ARG A 200 8.55 29.91 9.71
N ALA A 201 7.48 29.88 8.93
CA ALA A 201 7.54 29.86 7.47
C ALA A 201 6.22 30.36 6.86
N PRO A 202 6.27 31.10 5.74
CA PRO A 202 5.08 31.53 5.01
C PRO A 202 4.37 30.36 4.30
N VAL A 203 5.04 29.23 4.12
CA VAL A 203 4.51 28.02 3.47
C VAL A 203 4.65 26.82 4.39
N VAL A 204 3.56 26.08 4.56
CA VAL A 204 3.53 24.78 5.25
C VAL A 204 2.99 23.71 4.32
N VAL A 205 3.71 22.58 4.24
CA VAL A 205 3.31 21.40 3.49
C VAL A 205 3.01 20.26 4.45
N LEU A 206 1.78 19.77 4.44
CA LEU A 206 1.35 18.59 5.19
C LEU A 206 1.69 17.30 4.43
N ALA A 207 2.59 16.49 4.99
CA ALA A 207 3.08 15.24 4.42
C ALA A 207 3.10 14.09 5.46
N MET A 208 2.10 14.09 6.35
CA MET A 208 2.02 13.31 7.59
C MET A 208 1.48 11.87 7.45
N GLY A 209 1.25 11.38 6.23
CA GLY A 209 0.54 10.13 6.00
C GLY A 209 -0.97 10.28 6.15
N GLY A 210 -1.69 9.15 6.09
CA GLY A 210 -3.16 9.11 6.16
C GLY A 210 -3.72 9.08 7.58
N ILE A 211 -4.94 8.55 7.71
CA ILE A 211 -5.62 8.34 9.00
C ILE A 211 -5.67 6.87 9.44
N ASN A 212 -5.33 5.93 8.55
CA ASN A 212 -5.47 4.49 8.78
C ASN A 212 -4.38 3.87 9.67
N GLY A 213 -3.44 4.68 10.16
CA GLY A 213 -2.48 4.31 11.19
C GLY A 213 -3.11 4.13 12.56
N SER A 214 -4.23 4.80 12.81
CA SER A 214 -5.04 4.67 14.02
C SER A 214 -6.22 3.73 13.76
N HIS A 215 -6.37 2.68 14.59
CA HIS A 215 -7.55 1.83 14.53
C HIS A 215 -8.81 2.57 14.98
N ASP A 216 -8.68 3.54 15.88
CA ASP A 216 -9.82 4.36 16.31
C ASP A 216 -10.34 5.21 15.15
N GLU A 217 -9.45 5.87 14.39
CA GLU A 217 -9.82 6.62 13.18
C GLU A 217 -10.37 5.70 12.10
N ALA A 218 -9.73 4.55 11.86
CA ALA A 218 -10.19 3.60 10.86
C ALA A 218 -11.59 3.06 11.20
N ARG A 219 -11.91 2.83 12.48
CA ARG A 219 -13.24 2.39 12.92
C ARG A 219 -14.25 3.53 12.88
N ALA A 220 -13.89 4.72 13.32
CA ALA A 220 -14.76 5.90 13.30
C ALA A 220 -15.21 6.26 11.88
N ASN A 221 -14.33 6.06 10.90
CA ASN A 221 -14.61 6.34 9.50
C ASN A 221 -15.08 5.11 8.71
N TRP A 222 -15.22 3.93 9.33
CA TRP A 222 -15.60 2.72 8.58
C TRP A 222 -16.97 2.90 7.88
N PRO A 223 -17.09 2.57 6.59
CA PRO A 223 -18.35 2.71 5.87
C PRO A 223 -19.49 1.95 6.54
N LYS A 224 -20.58 2.66 6.84
CA LYS A 224 -21.69 2.14 7.68
C LYS A 224 -22.47 0.99 7.03
N ASP A 225 -22.40 0.88 5.71
CA ASP A 225 -23.03 -0.15 4.90
C ASP A 225 -22.16 -1.42 4.75
N ARG A 226 -20.92 -1.41 5.28
CA ARG A 226 -19.98 -2.53 5.20
C ARG A 226 -19.82 -3.19 6.56
N ALA A 227 -19.66 -4.52 6.56
CA ALA A 227 -19.32 -5.26 7.77
C ALA A 227 -18.00 -4.74 8.38
N LEU A 228 -18.00 -4.49 9.68
CA LEU A 228 -16.81 -4.08 10.44
C LEU A 228 -16.25 -5.32 11.18
N PRO A 229 -15.03 -5.75 10.87
CA PRO A 229 -14.41 -6.86 11.59
C PRO A 229 -14.27 -6.57 13.08
N ALA A 230 -14.51 -7.59 13.92
CA ALA A 230 -14.31 -7.50 15.36
C ALA A 230 -12.84 -7.16 15.71
N SER A 231 -11.88 -7.75 15.01
CA SER A 231 -10.46 -7.42 15.10
C SER A 231 -9.86 -7.18 13.72
N MET A 232 -8.84 -6.33 13.67
CA MET A 232 -8.06 -6.01 12.47
C MET A 232 -6.59 -5.84 12.87
N LEU A 233 -5.68 -6.11 11.95
CA LEU A 233 -4.26 -5.78 12.12
C LEU A 233 -3.97 -4.38 11.61
N ASN A 234 -2.87 -3.79 12.05
CA ASN A 234 -2.38 -2.51 11.55
C ASN A 234 -1.17 -2.73 10.62
N GLY A 235 -1.34 -2.44 9.33
CA GLY A 235 -0.27 -2.44 8.34
C GLY A 235 0.16 -1.03 7.90
N ALA A 236 -0.44 0.02 8.47
CA ALA A 236 -0.10 1.41 8.23
C ALA A 236 1.02 1.88 9.19
N HIS A 237 1.43 3.14 9.09
CA HIS A 237 2.35 3.72 10.07
C HIS A 237 1.55 4.20 11.28
N PRO A 238 1.90 3.90 12.54
CA PRO A 238 1.09 4.24 13.70
C PRO A 238 0.94 5.75 13.94
N PHE A 239 1.85 6.57 13.39
CA PHE A 239 1.76 8.04 13.44
C PHE A 239 0.87 8.65 12.35
N ALA A 240 0.34 7.85 11.42
CA ALA A 240 -0.68 8.28 10.48
C ALA A 240 -2.06 8.26 11.17
N ASP A 241 -2.23 9.16 12.14
CA ASP A 241 -3.31 9.14 13.14
C ASP A 241 -4.38 10.22 12.91
N GLY A 242 -4.30 10.98 11.81
CA GLY A 242 -5.30 11.99 11.44
C GLY A 242 -5.37 13.24 12.32
N ARG A 243 -4.57 13.36 13.38
CA ARG A 243 -4.70 14.48 14.34
C ARG A 243 -4.51 15.84 13.68
N LEU A 244 -3.50 15.99 12.84
CA LEU A 244 -3.23 17.25 12.14
C LEU A 244 -4.18 17.46 10.94
N HIS A 245 -4.89 16.42 10.47
CA HIS A 245 -6.01 16.58 9.52
C HIS A 245 -7.17 17.28 10.22
N HIS A 246 -7.60 16.73 11.36
CA HIS A 246 -8.68 17.28 12.16
C HIS A 246 -8.35 18.68 12.65
N TRP A 247 -7.10 18.91 13.10
CA TRP A 247 -6.64 20.23 13.48
C TRP A 247 -6.81 21.25 12.33
N ALA A 248 -6.35 20.92 11.12
CA ALA A 248 -6.48 21.80 9.96
C ALA A 248 -7.95 22.03 9.59
N ALA A 249 -8.80 21.01 9.71
CA ALA A 249 -10.23 21.16 9.45
C ALA A 249 -10.91 22.11 10.46
N GLU A 250 -10.68 21.88 11.74
CA GLU A 250 -11.29 22.63 12.84
C GLU A 250 -10.82 24.08 12.90
N HIS A 251 -9.54 24.34 12.64
CA HIS A 251 -8.94 25.66 12.89
C HIS A 251 -8.73 26.48 11.62
N MET A 252 -8.60 25.82 10.45
CA MET A 252 -8.32 26.49 9.16
C MET A 252 -9.45 26.34 8.15
N GLY A 253 -10.53 25.64 8.48
CA GLY A 253 -11.64 25.39 7.55
C GLY A 253 -11.31 24.40 6.43
N ALA A 254 -10.17 23.71 6.52
CA ALA A 254 -9.75 22.71 5.55
C ALA A 254 -10.77 21.56 5.47
N GLN A 255 -10.96 20.99 4.28
CA GLN A 255 -11.95 19.94 4.08
C GLN A 255 -11.32 18.55 4.07
N ILE A 256 -11.69 17.70 5.02
CA ILE A 256 -11.43 16.26 4.96
C ILE A 256 -12.55 15.60 4.15
N THR A 257 -12.20 14.87 3.10
CA THR A 257 -13.18 14.20 2.23
C THR A 257 -12.85 12.73 2.05
N HIS A 258 -13.87 11.91 1.77
CA HIS A 258 -13.75 10.46 1.54
C HIS A 258 -13.04 9.70 2.67
N ALA A 259 -13.12 10.18 3.92
CA ALA A 259 -12.38 9.59 5.04
C ALA A 259 -12.69 8.09 5.25
N GLY A 260 -13.91 7.65 4.88
CA GLY A 260 -14.28 6.24 4.94
C GLY A 260 -13.81 5.37 3.78
N GLU A 261 -13.30 5.95 2.69
CA GLU A 261 -12.72 5.18 1.61
C GLU A 261 -11.28 4.81 1.95
N MET A 262 -11.04 3.50 1.96
CA MET A 262 -9.80 2.91 2.47
C MET A 262 -9.35 1.77 1.56
N TRP A 263 -8.04 1.67 1.37
CA TRP A 263 -7.43 0.49 0.78
C TRP A 263 -6.82 -0.35 1.89
N ASN A 264 -7.42 -1.51 2.13
CA ASN A 264 -7.01 -2.49 3.13
C ASN A 264 -6.61 -3.79 2.42
N TYR A 265 -6.01 -4.74 3.15
CA TYR A 265 -5.78 -6.09 2.60
C TYR A 265 -6.55 -7.15 3.37
N ALA A 266 -7.07 -8.12 2.63
CA ALA A 266 -7.85 -9.22 3.17
C ALA A 266 -7.00 -10.32 3.81
N ALA A 267 -5.71 -10.38 3.46
CA ALA A 267 -4.81 -11.48 3.79
C ALA A 267 -3.58 -10.99 4.58
N GLY A 268 -3.84 -10.46 5.77
CA GLY A 268 -2.81 -10.11 6.75
C GLY A 268 -2.62 -11.18 7.81
N PHE A 269 -1.46 -11.25 8.46
CA PHE A 269 -1.25 -12.05 9.66
C PHE A 269 -0.32 -11.30 10.64
N PRO A 270 -0.35 -11.58 11.95
CA PRO A 270 0.47 -10.88 12.92
C PRO A 270 1.97 -10.95 12.59
N HIS A 271 2.65 -9.81 12.67
CA HIS A 271 4.09 -9.75 12.42
C HIS A 271 4.83 -10.55 13.52
N PRO A 272 5.73 -11.49 13.18
CA PRO A 272 6.49 -12.27 14.18
C PRO A 272 7.32 -11.42 15.14
N PHE A 273 7.92 -10.35 14.62
CA PHE A 273 8.71 -9.37 15.37
C PHE A 273 8.13 -7.94 15.21
N PRO A 274 6.99 -7.64 15.85
CA PRO A 274 6.23 -6.42 15.57
C PRO A 274 7.01 -5.17 15.98
N HIS A 275 6.96 -4.11 15.16
CA HIS A 275 7.59 -2.81 15.44
C HIS A 275 6.73 -1.92 16.35
N PHE A 276 5.46 -2.25 16.49
CA PHE A 276 4.46 -1.57 17.32
C PHE A 276 3.30 -2.55 17.58
N GLU A 277 2.46 -2.23 18.57
CA GLU A 277 1.33 -3.08 18.93
C GLU A 277 0.35 -3.26 17.76
N GLY A 278 -0.13 -4.50 17.56
CA GLY A 278 -1.06 -4.82 16.47
C GLY A 278 -0.44 -4.83 15.07
N HIS A 279 0.89 -4.70 14.93
CA HIS A 279 1.56 -4.71 13.63
C HIS A 279 1.30 -6.01 12.85
N GLY A 280 0.73 -5.88 11.66
CA GLY A 280 0.45 -6.99 10.75
C GLY A 280 1.33 -6.98 9.51
N LEU A 281 1.59 -8.17 8.98
CA LEU A 281 2.17 -8.38 7.66
C LEU A 281 1.05 -8.65 6.66
N SER A 282 1.04 -7.90 5.56
CA SER A 282 0.19 -8.23 4.41
C SER A 282 0.91 -9.24 3.52
N THR A 283 0.26 -10.35 3.19
CA THR A 283 0.77 -11.26 2.17
C THR A 283 0.51 -10.70 0.77
N ILE A 284 1.32 -11.13 -0.21
CA ILE A 284 0.86 -11.24 -1.59
C ILE A 284 0.32 -12.68 -1.68
N PRO A 285 -1.01 -12.90 -1.56
CA PRO A 285 -1.54 -14.24 -1.39
C PRO A 285 -1.21 -15.14 -2.57
N CYS A 286 -1.15 -16.45 -2.29
CA CYS A 286 -1.08 -17.44 -3.35
C CYS A 286 -2.44 -17.47 -4.06
N LYS A 287 -2.48 -17.26 -5.37
CA LYS A 287 -3.72 -17.43 -6.16
C LYS A 287 -4.24 -18.86 -6.10
N SER A 288 -3.32 -19.82 -5.92
CA SER A 288 -3.62 -21.25 -5.80
C SER A 288 -3.97 -21.71 -4.38
N ALA A 289 -3.95 -20.85 -3.36
CA ALA A 289 -4.43 -21.22 -2.03
C ALA A 289 -5.97 -21.23 -1.99
N LEU A 290 -6.56 -22.18 -1.28
CA LEU A 290 -7.99 -22.14 -0.96
C LEU A 290 -8.20 -21.20 0.22
N TRP A 291 -9.16 -20.27 0.11
CA TRP A 291 -9.61 -19.48 1.26
C TRP A 291 -10.76 -20.18 1.95
N LEU A 292 -10.56 -20.45 3.23
CA LEU A 292 -11.51 -21.15 4.08
C LEU A 292 -12.04 -20.21 5.15
N ASP A 293 -13.29 -20.44 5.55
CA ASP A 293 -13.88 -19.85 6.74
C ASP A 293 -13.22 -20.41 8.00
N HIS A 294 -13.64 -19.93 9.17
CA HIS A 294 -13.07 -20.33 10.45
C HIS A 294 -13.20 -21.84 10.75
N SER A 295 -14.15 -22.54 10.10
CA SER A 295 -14.45 -23.97 10.29
C SER A 295 -13.71 -24.88 9.31
N GLY A 296 -12.91 -24.31 8.39
CA GLY A 296 -12.16 -25.05 7.39
C GLY A 296 -12.95 -25.38 6.12
N ARG A 297 -14.12 -24.76 5.90
CA ARG A 297 -14.87 -24.87 4.64
C ARG A 297 -14.45 -23.77 3.68
N ARG A 298 -14.37 -24.05 2.39
CA ARG A 298 -14.03 -23.03 1.39
C ARG A 298 -15.10 -21.93 1.37
N ILE A 299 -14.67 -20.67 1.44
CA ILE A 299 -15.57 -19.51 1.35
C ILE A 299 -16.15 -19.47 -0.08
N GLY A 300 -17.47 -19.33 -0.16
CA GLY A 300 -18.23 -19.33 -1.41
C GLY A 300 -19.53 -18.51 -1.33
N PRO A 301 -20.38 -18.56 -2.37
CA PRO A 301 -20.29 -19.42 -3.56
C PRO A 301 -19.20 -19.04 -4.57
N GLU A 302 -18.77 -17.77 -4.62
CA GLU A 302 -17.62 -17.34 -5.43
C GLU A 302 -16.32 -17.54 -4.62
N PRO A 303 -15.30 -18.23 -5.16
CA PRO A 303 -14.05 -18.43 -4.45
C PRO A 303 -13.23 -17.14 -4.42
N LEU A 304 -12.55 -16.92 -3.30
CA LEU A 304 -11.76 -15.72 -3.08
C LEU A 304 -10.37 -15.92 -3.72
N VAL A 305 -10.09 -15.16 -4.78
CA VAL A 305 -8.84 -15.25 -5.57
C VAL A 305 -8.17 -13.88 -5.68
N THR A 306 -6.92 -13.80 -5.22
CA THR A 306 -6.15 -12.55 -5.24
C THR A 306 -5.73 -12.08 -6.63
N GLY A 307 -5.48 -10.79 -6.78
CA GLY A 307 -5.05 -10.15 -8.03
C GLY A 307 -6.20 -9.78 -8.98
N PHE A 308 -7.44 -9.88 -8.50
CA PHE A 308 -8.65 -9.51 -9.24
C PHE A 308 -9.32 -8.27 -8.63
N ASP A 309 -9.80 -8.38 -7.39
CA ASP A 309 -10.45 -7.26 -6.68
C ASP A 309 -10.19 -7.36 -5.18
N THR A 310 -9.14 -6.69 -4.71
CA THR A 310 -8.73 -6.72 -3.31
C THR A 310 -9.76 -6.08 -2.39
N HIS A 311 -10.49 -5.06 -2.87
CA HIS A 311 -11.53 -4.40 -2.09
C HIS A 311 -12.69 -5.36 -1.78
N TRP A 312 -13.16 -6.09 -2.79
CA TRP A 312 -14.17 -7.13 -2.58
C TRP A 312 -13.68 -8.24 -1.64
N LEU A 313 -12.43 -8.68 -1.78
CA LEU A 313 -11.85 -9.67 -0.86
C LEU A 313 -11.90 -9.19 0.59
N CYS A 314 -11.61 -7.91 0.85
CA CYS A 314 -11.73 -7.33 2.19
C CYS A 314 -13.15 -7.38 2.73
N GLN A 315 -14.15 -7.04 1.91
CA GLN A 315 -15.56 -7.11 2.31
C GLN A 315 -15.95 -8.54 2.68
N ARG A 316 -15.60 -9.52 1.84
CA ARG A 316 -15.91 -10.94 2.10
C ARG A 316 -15.23 -11.46 3.36
N VAL A 317 -14.00 -11.04 3.65
CA VAL A 317 -13.30 -11.40 4.90
C VAL A 317 -13.97 -10.72 6.11
N ALA A 318 -14.41 -9.47 5.97
CA ALA A 318 -15.09 -8.75 7.04
C ALA A 318 -16.47 -9.33 7.40
N GLU A 319 -17.15 -9.95 6.43
CA GLU A 319 -18.45 -10.61 6.63
C GLU A 319 -18.36 -11.96 7.34
N GLN A 320 -17.16 -12.49 7.56
CA GLN A 320 -17.01 -13.80 8.19
C GLN A 320 -17.41 -13.76 9.68
N ALA A 321 -17.99 -14.87 10.16
CA ALA A 321 -18.45 -14.99 11.54
C ALA A 321 -17.34 -14.85 12.60
N ARG A 322 -16.09 -15.11 12.20
CA ARG A 322 -14.89 -14.87 13.00
C ARG A 322 -14.01 -13.86 12.28
N PRO A 323 -13.22 -13.04 12.99
CA PRO A 323 -12.37 -12.02 12.38
C PRO A 323 -11.10 -12.60 11.72
N TRP A 324 -11.09 -13.90 11.40
CA TRP A 324 -10.03 -14.56 10.67
C TRP A 324 -10.58 -15.55 9.65
N THR A 325 -9.76 -15.82 8.65
CA THR A 325 -9.93 -16.88 7.64
C THR A 325 -8.69 -17.76 7.62
N TRP A 326 -8.72 -18.84 6.84
CA TRP A 326 -7.56 -19.69 6.63
C TRP A 326 -7.19 -19.75 5.16
N HIS A 327 -5.91 -19.60 4.84
CA HIS A 327 -5.39 -20.07 3.56
C HIS A 327 -4.92 -21.51 3.70
N LEU A 328 -5.49 -22.42 2.93
CA LEU A 328 -5.02 -23.81 2.79
C LEU A 328 -4.26 -23.98 1.47
N LEU A 329 -3.04 -24.50 1.56
CA LEU A 329 -2.15 -24.74 0.42
C LEU A 329 -1.18 -25.89 0.71
N ASN A 330 -0.32 -26.22 -0.25
CA ASN A 330 0.78 -27.16 -0.07
C ASN A 330 2.14 -26.49 -0.33
N TRP A 331 3.22 -27.18 0.04
CA TRP A 331 4.58 -26.68 -0.09
C TRP A 331 4.94 -26.25 -1.51
N ARG A 332 4.52 -27.01 -2.53
CA ARG A 332 4.71 -26.64 -3.94
C ARG A 332 4.11 -25.27 -4.26
N ILE A 333 2.89 -25.00 -3.79
CA ILE A 333 2.23 -23.71 -3.98
C ILE A 333 2.98 -22.62 -3.22
N ALA A 334 3.27 -22.84 -1.94
CA ALA A 334 3.94 -21.84 -1.11
C ALA A 334 5.32 -21.47 -1.66
N ALA A 335 6.13 -22.47 -2.02
CA ALA A 335 7.48 -22.25 -2.57
C ALA A 335 7.45 -21.41 -3.86
N LYS A 336 6.39 -21.51 -4.66
CA LYS A 336 6.29 -20.76 -5.91
C LYS A 336 5.62 -19.40 -5.76
N GLU A 337 4.56 -19.31 -4.96
CA GLU A 337 3.66 -18.16 -4.96
C GLU A 337 3.71 -17.32 -3.68
N PHE A 338 4.10 -17.89 -2.54
CA PHE A 338 4.02 -17.20 -1.26
C PHE A 338 5.04 -16.06 -1.22
N ALA A 339 4.53 -14.86 -0.97
CA ALA A 339 5.32 -13.68 -0.73
C ALA A 339 4.64 -12.80 0.32
N ILE A 340 5.44 -11.97 0.96
CA ILE A 340 4.97 -10.96 1.91
C ILE A 340 5.18 -9.60 1.26
N SER A 341 4.18 -8.74 1.33
CA SER A 341 4.30 -7.36 0.84
C SER A 341 5.24 -6.58 1.76
N GLY A 342 6.21 -5.87 1.18
CA GLY A 342 7.16 -5.02 1.89
C GLY A 342 8.63 -5.34 1.60
N ALA A 343 9.54 -4.48 2.04
CA ALA A 343 10.96 -4.60 1.73
C ALA A 343 11.66 -5.69 2.55
N GLU A 344 11.30 -5.88 3.83
CA GLU A 344 12.00 -6.76 4.78
C GLU A 344 12.13 -8.20 4.30
N HIS A 345 11.03 -8.76 3.79
CA HIS A 345 10.92 -10.17 3.41
C HIS A 345 11.35 -10.45 1.96
N ASN A 346 11.57 -9.40 1.16
CA ASN A 346 11.94 -9.47 -0.26
C ASN A 346 13.44 -9.20 -0.48
N GLN A 347 14.29 -9.84 0.33
CA GLN A 347 15.74 -9.63 0.39
C GLN A 347 16.43 -9.63 -0.98
N ARG A 348 16.06 -10.55 -1.88
CA ARG A 348 16.70 -10.64 -3.21
C ARG A 348 16.44 -9.42 -4.09
N ILE A 349 15.24 -8.85 -4.01
CA ILE A 349 14.89 -7.62 -4.74
C ILE A 349 15.47 -6.42 -4.00
N ARG A 350 15.30 -6.35 -2.67
CA ARG A 350 15.77 -5.27 -1.80
C ARG A 350 17.27 -5.04 -1.92
N ASP A 351 18.05 -6.11 -1.88
CA ASP A 351 19.51 -6.07 -1.91
C ASP A 351 20.06 -6.28 -3.33
N MET A 352 19.18 -6.25 -4.34
CA MET A 352 19.51 -6.31 -5.77
C MET A 352 20.35 -7.54 -6.18
N GLN A 353 20.08 -8.69 -5.56
CA GLN A 353 20.80 -9.96 -5.76
C GLN A 353 20.21 -10.74 -6.95
N PHE A 354 20.49 -10.29 -8.18
CA PHE A 354 19.87 -10.82 -9.40
C PHE A 354 20.06 -12.34 -9.61
N PRO A 355 21.26 -12.94 -9.46
CA PRO A 355 21.44 -14.39 -9.66
C PRO A 355 20.62 -15.23 -8.68
N GLN A 356 20.58 -14.82 -7.41
CA GLN A 356 19.81 -15.49 -6.37
C GLN A 356 18.30 -15.29 -6.58
N PHE A 357 17.88 -14.10 -7.01
CA PHE A 357 16.50 -13.83 -7.40
C PHE A 357 16.04 -14.76 -8.55
N LEU A 358 16.86 -14.92 -9.59
CA LEU A 358 16.54 -15.81 -10.71
C LEU A 358 16.46 -17.28 -10.26
N LYS A 359 17.41 -17.72 -9.41
CA LYS A 359 17.39 -19.05 -8.81
C LYS A 359 16.11 -19.32 -8.02
N GLU A 360 15.71 -18.40 -7.14
CA GLU A 360 14.48 -18.53 -6.34
C GLU A 360 13.21 -18.46 -7.22
N THR A 361 13.22 -17.68 -8.29
CA THR A 361 12.11 -17.62 -9.25
C THR A 361 11.91 -18.95 -10.00
N LEU A 362 13.01 -19.64 -10.34
CA LEU A 362 12.96 -20.90 -11.10
C LEU A 362 12.73 -22.13 -10.21
N LEU A 363 13.40 -22.18 -9.05
CA LEU A 363 13.40 -23.35 -8.16
C LEU A 363 12.44 -23.22 -6.98
N GLY A 364 11.85 -22.05 -6.76
CA GLY A 364 10.98 -21.75 -5.63
C GLY A 364 11.72 -21.07 -4.47
N ASN A 365 11.02 -20.16 -3.80
CA ASN A 365 11.45 -19.43 -2.62
C ASN A 365 11.23 -20.25 -1.33
N HIS A 366 11.87 -21.43 -1.26
CA HIS A 366 11.82 -22.28 -0.07
C HIS A 366 12.37 -21.60 1.19
N ARG A 367 13.28 -20.63 1.01
CA ARG A 367 13.85 -19.84 2.11
C ARG A 367 12.76 -19.09 2.88
N LEU A 368 11.91 -18.32 2.20
CA LEU A 368 10.85 -17.56 2.85
C LEU A 368 9.80 -18.45 3.50
N VAL A 369 9.44 -19.57 2.84
CA VAL A 369 8.47 -20.53 3.41
C VAL A 369 9.01 -21.14 4.70
N ARG A 370 10.27 -21.58 4.74
CA ARG A 370 10.92 -22.08 5.96
C ARG A 370 11.04 -20.99 7.02
N GLN A 371 11.40 -19.77 6.63
CA GLN A 371 11.48 -18.63 7.55
C GLN A 371 10.14 -18.44 8.28
N MET A 372 9.02 -18.37 7.54
CA MET A 372 7.70 -18.20 8.16
C MET A 372 7.25 -19.41 8.98
N GLN A 373 7.57 -20.63 8.54
CA GLN A 373 7.33 -21.84 9.33
C GLN A 373 8.04 -21.81 10.69
N HIS A 374 9.24 -21.22 10.78
CA HIS A 374 10.00 -21.13 12.02
C HIS A 374 9.61 -19.91 12.88
N GLU A 375 9.34 -18.77 12.26
CA GLU A 375 9.17 -17.50 12.98
C GLU A 375 7.70 -17.20 13.31
N SER A 376 6.74 -17.65 12.50
CA SER A 376 5.32 -17.30 12.67
C SER A 376 4.50 -18.46 13.21
N ARG A 377 3.94 -18.29 14.41
CA ARG A 377 2.93 -19.23 14.97
C ARG A 377 1.66 -19.34 14.13
N HIS A 378 1.41 -18.38 13.24
CA HIS A 378 0.23 -18.36 12.37
C HIS A 378 0.47 -19.09 11.04
N PHE A 379 1.69 -19.60 10.80
CA PHE A 379 2.07 -20.37 9.62
C PHE A 379 2.23 -21.85 9.99
N LEU A 380 1.14 -22.61 9.86
CA LEU A 380 1.06 -24.00 10.31
C LEU A 380 1.43 -24.95 9.16
N VAL A 381 2.22 -25.97 9.47
CA VAL A 381 2.66 -26.97 8.49
C VAL A 381 2.45 -28.38 9.06
N ASP A 382 1.90 -29.29 8.28
CA ASP A 382 1.71 -30.70 8.66
C ASP A 382 1.70 -31.61 7.43
N ASP A 383 2.10 -32.87 7.59
CA ASP A 383 2.08 -33.85 6.50
C ASP A 383 0.67 -34.35 6.20
N THR A 384 -0.28 -34.16 7.12
CA THR A 384 -1.67 -34.62 7.01
C THR A 384 -2.66 -33.48 7.24
N LEU A 385 -3.82 -33.52 6.57
CA LEU A 385 -4.90 -32.55 6.83
C LEU A 385 -5.45 -32.70 8.26
N ALA A 386 -5.45 -33.91 8.83
CA ALA A 386 -5.89 -34.14 10.21
C ALA A 386 -4.95 -33.49 11.24
N GLY A 387 -3.63 -33.64 11.08
CA GLY A 387 -2.64 -32.96 11.92
C GLY A 387 -2.68 -31.44 11.74
N LEU A 388 -2.91 -30.97 10.50
CA LEU A 388 -3.08 -29.55 10.22
C LEU A 388 -4.32 -28.97 10.92
N ALA A 389 -5.47 -29.65 10.86
CA ALA A 389 -6.69 -29.27 11.56
C ALA A 389 -6.49 -29.20 13.10
N ALA A 390 -5.76 -30.17 13.66
CA ALA A 390 -5.41 -30.14 15.09
C ALA A 390 -4.59 -28.90 15.46
N LYS A 391 -3.61 -28.52 14.62
CA LYS A 391 -2.81 -27.30 14.80
C LYS A 391 -3.64 -26.03 14.65
N MET A 392 -4.58 -25.99 13.69
CA MET A 392 -5.49 -24.85 13.49
C MET A 392 -6.34 -24.61 14.75
N ASN A 393 -6.94 -25.68 15.29
CA ASN A 393 -7.73 -25.66 16.52
C ASN A 393 -6.90 -25.26 17.75
N ALA A 394 -5.66 -25.76 17.85
CA ALA A 394 -4.74 -25.38 18.91
C ALA A 394 -4.38 -23.88 18.87
N LEU A 395 -4.18 -23.31 17.67
CA LEU A 395 -3.88 -21.88 17.51
C LEU A 395 -5.07 -21.00 17.92
N THR A 396 -6.30 -21.41 17.58
CA THR A 396 -7.51 -20.63 17.89
C THR A 396 -8.05 -20.89 19.30
N GLY A 397 -7.56 -21.93 19.99
CA GLY A 397 -8.16 -22.39 21.24
C GLY A 397 -9.61 -22.88 21.05
N SER A 398 -9.95 -23.38 19.87
CA SER A 398 -11.31 -23.83 19.52
C SER A 398 -11.33 -25.28 19.03
N ARG A 399 -12.51 -25.78 18.65
CA ARG A 399 -12.70 -27.07 17.96
C ARG A 399 -13.47 -26.89 16.65
N ASP A 400 -13.34 -25.70 16.06
CA ASP A 400 -14.16 -25.29 14.91
C ASP A 400 -13.80 -26.06 13.62
N VAL A 401 -12.55 -26.52 13.50
CA VAL A 401 -12.04 -27.20 12.30
C VAL A 401 -12.04 -28.71 12.52
N GLU A 402 -13.08 -29.39 12.04
CA GLU A 402 -13.12 -30.84 12.05
C GLU A 402 -12.21 -31.42 10.94
N PRO A 403 -11.34 -32.41 11.24
CA PRO A 403 -10.46 -33.04 10.25
C PRO A 403 -11.20 -33.55 9.00
N ALA A 404 -12.39 -34.13 9.20
CA ALA A 404 -13.21 -34.65 8.10
C ALA A 404 -13.73 -33.53 7.17
N VAL A 405 -14.05 -32.35 7.72
CA VAL A 405 -14.48 -31.18 6.95
C VAL A 405 -13.33 -30.62 6.12
N LEU A 406 -12.13 -30.54 6.71
CA LEU A 406 -10.94 -30.08 5.98
C LEU A 406 -10.55 -31.06 4.86
N GLN A 407 -10.63 -32.37 5.13
CA GLN A 407 -10.42 -33.42 4.13
C GLN A 407 -11.43 -33.31 2.98
N ALA A 408 -12.73 -33.25 3.29
CA ALA A 408 -13.78 -33.11 2.28
C ALA A 408 -13.63 -31.84 1.44
N THR A 409 -13.14 -30.74 2.04
CA THR A 409 -12.85 -29.49 1.32
C THR A 409 -11.70 -29.67 0.30
N ALA A 410 -10.63 -30.36 0.69
CA ALA A 410 -9.53 -30.68 -0.22
C ALA A 410 -9.97 -31.66 -1.32
N ASP A 411 -10.72 -32.70 -0.97
CA ASP A 411 -11.25 -33.69 -1.92
C ASP A 411 -12.17 -33.04 -2.96
N ALA A 412 -13.04 -32.14 -2.54
CA ALA A 412 -13.94 -31.40 -3.43
C ALA A 412 -13.17 -30.52 -4.43
N PHE A 413 -12.06 -29.89 -4.01
CA PHE A 413 -11.21 -29.16 -4.93
C PHE A 413 -10.47 -30.12 -5.89
N ASP A 414 -9.93 -31.21 -5.38
CA ASP A 414 -9.15 -32.19 -6.15
C ASP A 414 -9.98 -32.95 -7.18
N ALA A 415 -11.28 -33.13 -6.93
CA ALA A 415 -12.23 -33.73 -7.86
C ALA A 415 -12.27 -33.01 -9.22
N ASN A 416 -11.93 -31.71 -9.28
CA ASN A 416 -11.84 -30.95 -10.53
C ASN A 416 -10.78 -31.49 -11.50
N PHE A 417 -9.88 -32.38 -11.05
CA PHE A 417 -8.80 -32.95 -11.86
C PHE A 417 -9.04 -34.43 -12.20
N ALA A 418 -10.13 -35.05 -11.74
CA ALA A 418 -10.41 -36.48 -11.93
C ALA A 418 -10.55 -36.89 -13.40
N HIS A 419 -11.01 -35.98 -14.26
CA HIS A 419 -11.18 -36.19 -15.71
C HIS A 419 -10.09 -35.50 -16.56
N GLY A 420 -8.94 -35.18 -15.95
CA GLY A 420 -7.82 -34.49 -16.58
C GLY A 420 -7.92 -32.96 -16.52
N ASN A 421 -7.03 -32.28 -17.26
CA ASN A 421 -6.78 -30.84 -17.13
C ASN A 421 -7.22 -30.01 -18.35
N ARG A 422 -8.22 -30.50 -19.10
CA ARG A 422 -8.68 -29.82 -20.33
C ARG A 422 -9.92 -28.96 -20.10
N LEU A 423 -10.84 -29.43 -19.28
CA LEU A 423 -12.11 -28.75 -18.97
C LEU A 423 -12.08 -28.31 -17.51
N HIS A 424 -12.38 -27.03 -17.26
CA HIS A 424 -12.35 -26.47 -15.92
C HIS A 424 -13.61 -25.63 -15.68
N ASN A 425 -14.42 -26.03 -14.71
CA ASN A 425 -15.63 -25.30 -14.34
C ASN A 425 -15.49 -24.56 -13.00
N ASP A 426 -14.54 -24.96 -12.14
CA ASP A 426 -14.19 -24.20 -10.93
C ASP A 426 -13.64 -22.80 -11.29
N ASP A 427 -14.23 -21.77 -10.69
CA ASP A 427 -13.91 -20.38 -11.00
C ASP A 427 -12.48 -19.99 -10.61
N GLN A 428 -11.96 -20.53 -9.49
CA GLN A 428 -10.58 -20.28 -9.09
C GLN A 428 -9.59 -20.88 -10.08
N ILE A 429 -9.83 -22.10 -10.57
CA ILE A 429 -8.99 -22.71 -11.61
C ILE A 429 -9.02 -21.86 -12.89
N ARG A 430 -10.20 -21.41 -13.34
CA ARG A 430 -10.32 -20.53 -14.52
C ARG A 430 -9.56 -19.21 -14.34
N ARG A 431 -9.64 -18.60 -13.15
CA ARG A 431 -8.90 -17.36 -12.81
C ARG A 431 -7.39 -17.56 -12.77
N ILE A 432 -6.91 -18.69 -12.21
CA ILE A 432 -5.49 -19.03 -12.22
C ILE A 432 -4.99 -19.19 -13.67
N LEU A 433 -5.75 -19.86 -14.53
CA LEU A 433 -5.40 -20.01 -15.95
C LEU A 433 -5.38 -18.67 -16.68
N HIS A 434 -6.36 -17.80 -16.43
CA HIS A 434 -6.40 -16.44 -16.97
C HIS A 434 -5.16 -15.64 -16.53
N ALA A 435 -4.79 -15.66 -15.24
CA ALA A 435 -3.59 -14.97 -14.76
C ALA A 435 -2.33 -15.45 -15.51
N ARG A 436 -2.23 -16.77 -15.74
CA ARG A 436 -1.11 -17.42 -16.43
C ARG A 436 -1.03 -17.15 -17.94
N GLN A 437 -2.00 -16.48 -18.54
CA GLN A 437 -1.89 -16.01 -19.93
C GLN A 437 -0.85 -14.88 -20.05
N TRP A 438 -0.58 -14.16 -18.96
CA TRP A 438 0.42 -13.10 -18.91
C TRP A 438 1.78 -13.64 -18.43
N GLY A 439 2.86 -13.34 -19.15
CA GLY A 439 4.19 -13.93 -18.94
C GLY A 439 4.74 -13.80 -17.51
N PRO A 440 4.88 -12.57 -16.97
CA PRO A 440 5.29 -12.34 -15.58
C PRO A 440 4.44 -13.09 -14.55
N ASP A 441 3.12 -13.04 -14.68
CA ASP A 441 2.21 -13.73 -13.77
C ASP A 441 2.33 -15.25 -13.90
N ARG A 442 2.54 -15.78 -15.11
CA ARG A 442 2.75 -17.21 -15.38
C ARG A 442 3.98 -17.79 -14.68
N LEU A 443 5.03 -16.98 -14.54
CA LEU A 443 6.25 -17.35 -13.82
C LEU A 443 5.98 -17.43 -12.31
N ARG A 444 5.20 -16.48 -11.77
CA ARG A 444 4.84 -16.40 -10.35
C ARG A 444 3.77 -17.39 -9.92
N THR A 445 2.82 -17.76 -10.78
CA THR A 445 1.63 -18.54 -10.39
C THR A 445 1.79 -20.01 -10.77
N CYS A 446 1.45 -20.94 -9.87
CA CYS A 446 1.45 -22.38 -10.13
C CYS A 446 0.50 -22.76 -11.26
N LYS A 447 0.84 -23.80 -12.02
CA LYS A 447 -0.18 -24.50 -12.81
C LYS A 447 -1.19 -25.14 -11.83
N PRO A 448 -2.50 -25.04 -12.12
CA PRO A 448 -3.52 -25.77 -11.36
C PRO A 448 -3.19 -27.26 -11.31
N ALA A 449 -3.35 -27.85 -10.13
CA ALA A 449 -3.17 -29.27 -9.87
C ALA A 449 -3.88 -29.60 -8.54
N PRO A 450 -4.16 -30.89 -8.26
CA PRO A 450 -4.65 -31.31 -6.96
C PRO A 450 -3.81 -30.74 -5.82
N LEU A 451 -4.49 -30.31 -4.76
CA LEU A 451 -3.90 -29.92 -3.49
C LEU A 451 -3.18 -31.11 -2.85
N GLN A 452 -3.72 -32.33 -2.98
CA GLN A 452 -3.17 -33.56 -2.43
C GLN A 452 -2.27 -34.32 -3.42
N LYS A 453 -1.73 -33.63 -4.44
CA LYS A 453 -0.83 -34.25 -5.43
C LYS A 453 0.39 -34.90 -4.74
N PRO A 454 0.75 -36.17 -5.05
CA PRO A 454 1.95 -36.80 -4.52
C PRO A 454 3.21 -35.96 -4.75
N GLY A 455 4.01 -35.79 -3.68
CA GLY A 455 5.24 -34.99 -3.70
C GLY A 455 5.04 -33.46 -3.67
N ALA A 456 3.80 -32.97 -3.54
CA ALA A 456 3.54 -31.52 -3.42
C ALA A 456 3.52 -31.01 -1.97
N GLY A 457 3.42 -31.92 -0.99
CA GLY A 457 3.35 -31.63 0.44
C GLY A 457 4.67 -31.15 1.05
N PRO A 458 4.68 -30.82 2.37
CA PRO A 458 3.56 -30.89 3.31
C PRO A 458 2.41 -29.90 3.04
N PHE A 459 1.29 -30.05 3.74
CA PHE A 459 0.20 -29.07 3.76
C PHE A 459 0.53 -27.89 4.66
N ILE A 460 -0.05 -26.74 4.32
CA ILE A 460 0.16 -25.47 5.03
C ILE A 460 -1.20 -24.83 5.26
N ALA A 461 -1.43 -24.34 6.48
CA ALA A 461 -2.54 -23.46 6.83
C ALA A 461 -1.99 -22.14 7.39
N ILE A 462 -2.47 -21.01 6.89
CA ILE A 462 -2.09 -19.68 7.41
C ILE A 462 -3.33 -18.98 7.93
N GLN A 463 -3.32 -18.58 9.21
CA GLN A 463 -4.41 -17.78 9.78
C GLN A 463 -4.31 -16.35 9.28
N MET A 464 -5.33 -15.90 8.56
CA MET A 464 -5.36 -14.58 7.93
C MET A 464 -6.44 -13.69 8.57
N GLN A 465 -6.18 -12.39 8.61
CA GLN A 465 -7.08 -11.35 9.12
C GLN A 465 -7.05 -10.14 8.19
N LEU A 466 -8.09 -9.31 8.28
CA LEU A 466 -8.08 -8.01 7.63
C LEU A 466 -7.00 -7.13 8.26
N ILE A 467 -6.26 -6.42 7.41
CA ILE A 467 -5.21 -5.49 7.81
C ILE A 467 -5.48 -4.10 7.24
N THR A 468 -5.51 -3.09 8.12
CA THR A 468 -5.64 -1.69 7.70
C THR A 468 -4.37 -1.25 6.99
N ARG A 469 -4.48 -0.44 5.93
CA ARG A 469 -3.27 -0.04 5.18
C ARG A 469 -3.22 1.43 4.78
N LYS A 470 -4.19 1.92 4.00
CA LYS A 470 -4.16 3.26 3.42
C LYS A 470 -5.53 3.94 3.49
N SER A 471 -5.55 5.21 3.86
CA SER A 471 -6.73 6.04 3.60
C SER A 471 -6.68 6.52 2.15
N LEU A 472 -7.79 6.34 1.42
CA LEU A 472 -7.96 6.90 0.08
C LEU A 472 -8.50 8.33 0.14
N GLY A 473 -9.23 8.66 1.22
CA GLY A 473 -9.56 10.03 1.58
C GLY A 473 -8.42 10.77 2.28
N GLY A 474 -8.64 12.07 2.45
CA GLY A 474 -7.70 13.00 3.09
C GLY A 474 -8.15 14.45 2.91
N LEU A 475 -7.23 15.39 3.11
CA LEU A 475 -7.50 16.80 2.84
C LEU A 475 -7.71 17.03 1.34
N ARG A 476 -8.77 17.75 1.00
CA ARG A 476 -9.08 18.15 -0.37
C ARG A 476 -8.03 19.15 -0.87
N THR A 477 -7.50 18.88 -2.06
CA THR A 477 -6.51 19.74 -2.72
C THR A 477 -6.83 19.96 -4.19
N ASP A 478 -6.46 21.13 -4.71
CA ASP A 478 -6.46 21.36 -6.16
C ASP A 478 -5.24 20.70 -6.85
N LEU A 479 -5.10 20.85 -8.17
CA LEU A 479 -3.97 20.30 -8.96
C LEU A 479 -2.60 20.94 -8.64
N GLN A 480 -2.58 22.02 -7.86
CA GLN A 480 -1.36 22.64 -7.33
C GLN A 480 -1.02 22.12 -5.91
N SER A 481 -1.80 21.15 -5.41
CA SER A 481 -1.71 20.59 -4.06
C SER A 481 -1.97 21.61 -2.95
N ARG A 482 -2.64 22.72 -3.25
CA ARG A 482 -3.09 23.70 -2.25
C ARG A 482 -4.29 23.14 -1.51
N VAL A 483 -4.32 23.27 -0.19
CA VAL A 483 -5.46 22.83 0.63
C VAL A 483 -6.64 23.75 0.39
N LEU A 484 -7.83 23.18 0.20
CA LEU A 484 -9.04 23.95 -0.06
C LEU A 484 -9.94 24.01 1.19
N ASP A 485 -10.55 25.17 1.37
CA ASP A 485 -11.57 25.40 2.39
C ASP A 485 -12.97 24.91 1.94
N ALA A 486 -13.99 25.20 2.74
CA ALA A 486 -15.38 24.83 2.46
C ALA A 486 -15.97 25.55 1.22
N ALA A 487 -15.46 26.73 0.86
CA ALA A 487 -15.86 27.46 -0.35
C ALA A 487 -15.15 26.93 -1.60
N GLY A 488 -14.15 26.06 -1.43
CA GLY A 488 -13.31 25.56 -2.51
C GLY A 488 -12.14 26.49 -2.82
N GLU A 489 -11.89 27.50 -1.98
CA GLU A 489 -10.80 28.45 -2.16
C GLU A 489 -9.51 27.93 -1.51
N PRO A 490 -8.34 28.17 -2.14
CA PRO A 490 -7.05 27.81 -1.55
C PRO A 490 -6.77 28.54 -0.24
N ILE A 491 -6.45 27.79 0.81
CA ILE A 491 -5.93 28.33 2.07
C ILE A 491 -4.49 28.81 1.83
N ALA A 492 -4.27 30.11 1.95
CA ALA A 492 -3.00 30.74 1.61
C ALA A 492 -1.82 30.12 2.39
N GLY A 493 -0.79 29.70 1.65
CA GLY A 493 0.43 29.10 2.20
C GLY A 493 0.31 27.63 2.64
N LEU A 494 -0.89 27.03 2.62
CA LEU A 494 -1.11 25.66 3.08
C LEU A 494 -1.23 24.67 1.92
N TYR A 495 -0.35 23.67 1.93
CA TYR A 495 -0.31 22.59 0.94
C TYR A 495 -0.44 21.22 1.61
N CYS A 496 -0.91 20.22 0.88
CA CYS A 496 -1.00 18.84 1.38
C CYS A 496 -0.67 17.83 0.28
N VAL A 497 0.13 16.81 0.60
CA VAL A 497 0.71 15.88 -0.37
C VAL A 497 0.67 14.43 0.10
N GLY A 498 0.70 13.50 -0.86
CA GLY A 498 0.67 12.07 -0.62
C GLY A 498 -0.62 11.59 0.03
N GLU A 499 -0.51 10.59 0.90
CA GLU A 499 -1.67 9.96 1.56
C GLU A 499 -2.47 10.96 2.42
N ALA A 500 -1.82 12.02 2.95
CA ALA A 500 -2.50 13.05 3.71
C ALA A 500 -3.56 13.80 2.88
N ALA A 501 -3.38 13.86 1.57
CA ALA A 501 -4.31 14.47 0.61
C ALA A 501 -5.16 13.42 -0.15
N GLY A 502 -5.25 12.18 0.34
CA GLY A 502 -5.88 11.09 -0.42
C GLY A 502 -5.19 10.80 -1.75
N PHE A 503 -3.87 11.03 -1.80
CA PHE A 503 -3.04 11.00 -3.02
C PHE A 503 -3.44 12.04 -4.09
N GLY A 504 -4.12 13.11 -3.67
CA GLY A 504 -4.63 14.19 -4.52
C GLY A 504 -6.15 14.33 -4.40
N GLY A 505 -6.64 15.57 -4.27
CA GLY A 505 -8.08 15.86 -4.30
C GLY A 505 -8.87 15.37 -3.09
N GLY A 506 -8.23 14.69 -2.13
CA GLY A 506 -8.87 14.05 -0.99
C GLY A 506 -9.73 12.86 -1.40
N GLY A 507 -9.34 12.13 -2.45
CA GLY A 507 -10.10 10.96 -2.93
C GLY A 507 -9.76 10.44 -4.32
N ALA A 508 -8.58 10.73 -4.90
CA ALA A 508 -8.28 10.44 -6.32
C ALA A 508 -8.51 8.98 -6.76
N SER A 509 -8.54 8.02 -5.82
CA SER A 509 -8.82 6.60 -6.13
C SER A 509 -10.32 6.24 -6.11
N GLY A 510 -11.20 7.09 -5.60
CA GLY A 510 -12.60 6.74 -5.33
C GLY A 510 -12.73 5.73 -4.18
N LYS A 511 -13.68 4.80 -4.29
CA LYS A 511 -13.98 3.79 -3.26
C LYS A 511 -12.91 2.69 -3.14
N ARG A 512 -12.16 2.46 -4.21
CA ARG A 512 -11.14 1.40 -4.28
C ARG A 512 -10.05 1.77 -5.28
N SER A 513 -8.83 1.29 -5.07
CA SER A 513 -7.68 1.71 -5.87
C SER A 513 -7.24 0.66 -6.88
N LEU A 514 -6.75 1.10 -8.04
CA LEU A 514 -5.87 0.26 -8.86
C LEU A 514 -4.52 0.17 -8.13
N GLU A 515 -4.24 -1.00 -7.55
CA GLU A 515 -3.04 -1.30 -6.75
C GLU A 515 -1.77 -0.71 -7.39
N GLY A 516 -0.94 -0.04 -6.58
CA GLY A 516 0.29 0.63 -7.03
C GLY A 516 0.17 2.13 -7.31
N SER A 517 -0.99 2.75 -7.12
CA SER A 517 -1.15 4.21 -7.30
C SER A 517 -0.51 5.08 -6.21
N PHE A 518 -0.21 4.50 -5.04
CA PHE A 518 0.13 5.26 -3.84
C PHE A 518 1.52 5.93 -3.88
N LEU A 519 2.57 5.19 -4.24
CA LEU A 519 3.93 5.75 -4.31
C LEU A 519 4.04 6.82 -5.42
N PRO A 520 3.52 6.60 -6.64
CA PRO A 520 3.49 7.64 -7.65
C PRO A 520 2.63 8.85 -7.24
N GLY A 521 1.49 8.63 -6.56
CA GLY A 521 0.65 9.70 -6.03
C GLY A 521 1.40 10.60 -5.03
N CYS A 522 2.23 10.01 -4.16
CA CYS A 522 3.13 10.77 -3.29
C CYS A 522 4.10 11.67 -4.07
N ILE A 523 4.66 11.17 -5.18
CA ILE A 523 5.63 11.92 -5.99
C ILE A 523 4.92 13.02 -6.80
N LEU A 524 3.80 12.71 -7.44
CA LEU A 524 3.05 13.66 -8.27
C LEU A 524 2.55 14.86 -7.46
N THR A 525 1.89 14.60 -6.33
CA THR A 525 1.41 15.66 -5.43
C THR A 525 2.57 16.48 -4.85
N ALA A 526 3.68 15.85 -4.45
CA ALA A 526 4.86 16.55 -3.97
C ALA A 526 5.48 17.50 -5.01
N ARG A 527 5.63 17.03 -6.26
CA ARG A 527 6.19 17.84 -7.35
C ARG A 527 5.23 18.95 -7.79
N ALA A 528 3.92 18.70 -7.78
CA ALA A 528 2.91 19.72 -8.02
C ALA A 528 2.97 20.85 -6.98
N ALA A 529 3.01 20.49 -5.68
CA ALA A 529 3.20 21.45 -4.59
C ALA A 529 4.49 22.27 -4.79
N ALA A 530 5.63 21.60 -5.04
CA ALA A 530 6.91 22.27 -5.21
C ALA A 530 6.91 23.26 -6.39
N ARG A 531 6.31 22.90 -7.53
CA ARG A 531 6.15 23.84 -8.66
C ARG A 531 5.28 25.03 -8.31
N SER A 532 4.15 24.82 -7.62
CA SER A 532 3.28 25.91 -7.17
C SER A 532 3.99 26.87 -6.21
N ILE A 533 4.71 26.33 -5.23
CA ILE A 533 5.46 27.09 -4.22
C ILE A 533 6.55 27.95 -4.86
N THR A 534 7.19 27.43 -5.91
CA THR A 534 8.37 28.07 -6.53
C THR A 534 8.02 28.96 -7.71
N ALA A 535 6.89 28.74 -8.39
CA ALA A 535 6.40 29.60 -9.47
C ALA A 535 5.75 30.90 -8.99
N GLY A 536 5.36 30.99 -7.72
CA GLY A 536 4.85 32.22 -7.09
C GLY A 536 5.92 33.28 -6.78
N ARG A 537 7.07 33.24 -7.47
CA ARG A 537 8.20 34.16 -7.31
C ARG A 537 8.52 34.87 -8.61
#